data_AF-G4HEH5-F1
#
_entry.id   AF-G4HEH5-F1
#
_cell.length_a   1.000
_cell.length_b   1.000
_cell.length_c   1.000
_cell.angle_alpha   90.00
_cell.angle_beta   90.00
_cell.angle_gamma   90.00
#
_symmetry.space_group_name_H-M   'P 1'
#
loop_
_entity.id
_entity.type
_entity.pdbx_description
1 polymer ?
#
loop_
_entity_poly.entity_id
_entity_poly.type
_entity_poly.pdbx_seq_one_letter_code
_entity_poly.pdbx_strand_id
1 'polypeptide(L)'
;MRPLTAEEKALSKAAKQRANKQLQAQRLRGVKGDPVVLEINGNPITLNYEMLRRFIRTLKNRRWNISMDTWSGPQPVLIILHYVNSRSNDRGFIELYELPPYQKELLTDLPVIEIET
;
A
#
# COMPACT_ATOMS: atom_id res chain seq x y z
N MET A 1 45.64 19.98 -4.76
CA MET A 1 44.74 19.10 -3.98
C MET A 1 45.24 17.67 -4.10
N ARG A 2 45.36 16.95 -2.98
CA ARG A 2 45.73 15.53 -2.96
C ARG A 2 44.52 14.66 -3.29
N PRO A 3 44.68 13.57 -4.07
CA PRO A 3 43.61 12.61 -4.30
C PRO A 3 43.24 11.86 -3.01
N LEU A 4 41.94 11.65 -2.79
CA LEU A 4 41.40 10.88 -1.66
C LEU A 4 41.89 9.44 -1.70
N THR A 5 42.29 8.93 -0.54
CA THR A 5 42.70 7.54 -0.37
C THR A 5 41.50 6.60 -0.50
N ALA A 6 41.77 5.31 -0.72
CA ALA A 6 40.72 4.30 -0.83
C ALA A 6 39.85 4.23 0.44
N GLU A 7 40.45 4.42 1.61
CA GLU A 7 39.77 4.44 2.91
C GLU A 7 38.84 5.66 3.06
N GLU A 8 39.32 6.85 2.69
CA GLU A 8 38.51 8.07 2.73
C GLU A 8 37.32 8.01 1.75
N LYS A 9 37.52 7.38 0.59
CA LYS A 9 36.43 7.10 -0.37
C LYS A 9 35.43 6.10 0.18
N ALA A 10 35.89 5.05 0.85
CA ALA A 10 35.01 4.05 1.47
C ALA A 10 34.18 4.67 2.60
N LEU A 11 34.78 5.50 3.46
CA LEU A 11 34.09 6.24 4.51
C LEU A 11 33.06 7.22 3.94
N SER A 12 33.43 7.96 2.89
CA SER A 12 32.50 8.88 2.20
C SER A 12 31.31 8.14 1.58
N LYS A 13 31.56 6.98 0.95
CA LYS A 13 30.50 6.13 0.38
C LYS A 13 29.56 5.57 1.46
N ALA A 14 30.12 5.10 2.57
CA ALA A 14 29.35 4.59 3.71
C ALA A 14 28.50 5.70 4.35
N ALA A 15 29.07 6.90 4.52
CA ALA A 15 28.36 8.07 5.02
C ALA A 15 27.20 8.48 4.09
N LYS A 16 27.42 8.48 2.77
CA LYS A 16 26.36 8.73 1.77
C LYS A 16 25.26 7.68 1.84
N GLN A 17 25.60 6.40 1.95
CA GLN A 17 24.61 5.33 2.09
C GLN A 17 23.79 5.48 3.37
N ARG A 18 24.43 5.81 4.50
CA ARG A 18 23.75 6.01 5.77
C ARG A 18 22.80 7.22 5.74
N ALA A 19 23.24 8.33 5.16
CA ALA A 19 22.42 9.52 4.96
C ALA A 19 21.24 9.27 4.01
N ASN A 20 21.46 8.55 2.90
CA ASN A 20 20.38 8.17 1.99
C ASN A 20 19.37 7.21 2.64
N LYS A 21 19.83 6.28 3.48
CA LYS A 21 18.96 5.37 4.25
C LYS A 21 18.11 6.15 5.27
N GLN A 22 18.68 7.14 5.95
CA GLN A 22 17.94 8.04 6.84
C GLN A 22 16.96 8.95 6.08
N LEU A 23 17.34 9.47 4.91
CA LEU A 23 16.43 10.25 4.05
C LEU A 23 15.29 9.40 3.49
N GLN A 24 15.54 8.14 3.14
CA GLN A 24 14.47 7.20 2.80
C GLN A 24 13.55 6.95 4.00
N ALA A 25 14.09 6.68 5.19
CA ALA A 25 13.31 6.54 6.43
C ALA A 25 12.48 7.80 6.77
N GLN A 26 12.98 8.99 6.48
CA GLN A 26 12.22 10.24 6.67
C GLN A 26 11.15 10.45 5.59
N ARG A 27 11.40 10.05 4.34
CA ARG A 27 10.38 10.01 3.27
C ARG A 27 9.26 9.02 3.57
N LEU A 28 9.55 7.97 4.36
CA LEU A 28 8.60 6.97 4.82
C LEU A 28 7.64 7.46 5.93
N ARG A 29 7.83 8.68 6.47
CA ARG A 29 6.80 9.33 7.33
C ARG A 29 5.46 9.57 6.63
N GLY A 30 5.39 9.35 5.31
CA GLY A 30 4.16 9.42 4.51
C GLY A 30 3.32 8.15 4.47
N VAL A 31 3.86 6.98 4.84
CA VAL A 31 3.09 5.74 4.90
C VAL A 31 2.38 5.69 6.25
N LYS A 32 1.24 6.37 6.35
CA LYS A 32 0.37 6.31 7.53
C LYS A 32 -0.61 5.16 7.35
N GLY A 33 -0.52 4.12 8.18
CA GLY A 33 -1.49 3.04 8.27
C GLY A 33 -0.84 1.66 8.36
N ASP A 34 -1.53 0.72 8.98
CA ASP A 34 -1.09 -0.67 9.08
C ASP A 34 -1.32 -1.38 7.73
N PRO A 35 -0.32 -2.07 7.16
CA PRO A 35 -0.55 -2.85 5.94
C PRO A 35 -1.41 -4.08 6.26
N VAL A 36 -2.37 -4.37 5.40
CA VAL A 36 -3.21 -5.57 5.50
C VAL A 36 -3.18 -6.30 4.17
N VAL A 37 -3.04 -7.62 4.24
CA VAL A 37 -3.20 -8.49 3.08
C VAL A 37 -4.62 -9.05 3.11
N LEU A 38 -5.37 -8.78 2.04
CA LEU A 38 -6.69 -9.37 1.83
C LEU A 38 -6.58 -10.44 0.77
N GLU A 39 -7.16 -11.61 1.03
CA GLU A 39 -7.29 -12.66 0.03
C GLU A 39 -8.73 -12.73 -0.47
N ILE A 40 -8.93 -12.50 -1.77
CA ILE A 40 -10.25 -12.54 -2.39
C ILE A 40 -10.21 -13.46 -3.58
N ASN A 41 -11.05 -14.50 -3.59
CA ASN A 41 -11.08 -15.52 -4.63
C ASN A 41 -9.69 -16.14 -4.90
N GLY A 42 -8.89 -16.37 -3.85
CA GLY A 42 -7.54 -16.93 -3.95
C GLY A 42 -6.46 -15.96 -4.45
N ASN A 43 -6.78 -14.67 -4.59
CA ASN A 43 -5.82 -13.64 -5.02
C ASN A 43 -5.54 -12.67 -3.86
N PRO A 44 -4.28 -12.55 -3.42
CA PRO A 44 -3.91 -11.61 -2.37
C PRO A 44 -3.74 -10.19 -2.92
N ILE A 45 -4.13 -9.19 -2.13
CA ILE A 45 -3.80 -7.78 -2.35
C ILE A 45 -3.32 -7.13 -1.06
N THR A 46 -2.19 -6.42 -1.13
CA THR A 46 -1.68 -5.66 0.02
C THR A 46 -2.19 -4.22 -0.02
N LEU A 47 -2.92 -3.81 1.02
CA LEU A 47 -3.55 -2.48 1.11
C LEU A 47 -3.18 -1.75 2.39
N ASN A 48 -3.45 -0.45 2.41
CA ASN A 48 -3.40 0.36 3.62
C ASN A 48 -4.71 0.17 4.42
N TYR A 49 -4.62 -0.39 5.62
CA TYR A 49 -5.76 -0.66 6.51
C TYR A 49 -6.55 0.60 6.86
N GLU A 50 -5.86 1.70 7.17
CA GLU A 50 -6.52 2.95 7.55
C GLU A 50 -7.33 3.54 6.39
N MET A 51 -6.84 3.41 5.15
CA MET A 51 -7.61 3.79 3.97
C MET A 51 -8.84 2.89 3.80
N LEU A 52 -8.65 1.58 3.81
CA LEU A 52 -9.74 0.61 3.69
C LEU A 52 -10.84 0.86 4.74
N ARG A 53 -10.44 1.00 6.01
CA ARG A 53 -11.34 1.25 7.14
C ARG A 53 -12.10 2.56 6.98
N ARG A 54 -11.43 3.63 6.52
CA ARG A 54 -12.08 4.92 6.25
C ARG A 54 -13.17 4.78 5.18
N PHE A 55 -12.88 4.09 4.08
CA PHE A 55 -13.86 3.88 3.01
C PHE A 55 -15.04 3.03 3.47
N ILE A 56 -14.80 1.89 4.14
CA ILE A 56 -15.89 1.07 4.70
C ILE A 56 -16.76 1.90 5.66
N ARG A 57 -16.14 2.74 6.50
CA ARG A 57 -16.89 3.60 7.43
C ARG A 57 -17.78 4.60 6.70
N THR A 58 -17.35 5.15 5.58
CA THR A 58 -18.18 6.07 4.76
C THR A 58 -19.37 5.38 4.09
N LEU A 59 -19.31 4.05 3.95
CA LEU A 59 -20.36 3.26 3.30
C LEU A 59 -21.39 2.67 4.27
N LYS A 60 -21.38 3.04 5.57
CA LYS A 60 -22.26 2.46 6.62
C LYS A 60 -23.75 2.46 6.27
N ASN A 61 -24.23 3.45 5.54
CA ASN A 61 -25.65 3.59 5.15
C ASN A 61 -25.92 3.20 3.68
N ARG A 62 -24.99 2.47 3.06
CA ARG A 62 -25.07 2.00 1.67
C ARG A 62 -24.95 0.48 1.65
N ARG A 63 -25.54 -0.15 0.64
CA ARG A 63 -25.21 -1.53 0.29
C ARG A 63 -23.90 -1.50 -0.48
N TRP A 64 -22.99 -2.40 -0.16
CA TRP A 64 -21.71 -2.49 -0.85
C TRP A 64 -21.27 -3.94 -1.01
N ASN A 65 -20.45 -4.19 -2.03
CA ASN A 65 -19.80 -5.46 -2.30
C ASN A 65 -18.35 -5.19 -2.71
N ILE A 66 -17.47 -6.12 -2.39
CA ILE A 66 -16.05 -6.05 -2.70
C ILE A 66 -15.72 -7.13 -3.72
N SER A 67 -15.00 -6.75 -4.76
CA SER A 67 -14.48 -7.66 -5.78
C SER A 67 -13.06 -7.29 -6.13
N MET A 68 -12.28 -8.24 -6.64
CA MET A 68 -10.94 -7.97 -7.14
C MET A 68 -10.95 -7.95 -8.66
N ASP A 69 -10.38 -6.89 -9.25
CA ASP A 69 -10.07 -6.82 -10.66
C ASP A 69 -8.58 -7.15 -10.88
N THR A 70 -8.34 -8.27 -11.54
CA THR A 70 -7.02 -8.75 -11.95
C THR A 70 -6.82 -8.70 -13.46
N TRP A 71 -7.81 -8.22 -14.22
CA TRP A 71 -7.86 -8.32 -15.68
C TRP A 71 -7.53 -6.98 -16.35
N SER A 72 -7.86 -5.87 -15.70
CA SER A 72 -7.72 -4.53 -16.29
C SER A 72 -6.29 -3.94 -16.24
N GLY A 73 -5.35 -4.58 -15.54
CA GLY A 73 -4.00 -4.02 -15.39
C GLY A 73 -2.95 -4.99 -14.82
N PRO A 74 -1.69 -4.53 -14.71
CA PRO A 74 -0.56 -5.34 -14.24
C PRO A 74 -0.57 -5.60 -12.72
N GLN A 75 -1.44 -4.93 -11.96
CA GLN A 75 -1.56 -5.07 -10.51
C GLN A 75 -3.03 -5.32 -10.14
N PRO A 76 -3.30 -6.15 -9.12
CA PRO A 76 -4.65 -6.36 -8.64
C PRO A 76 -5.22 -5.05 -8.07
N VAL A 77 -6.48 -4.76 -8.39
CA VAL A 77 -7.22 -3.60 -7.87
C VAL A 77 -8.42 -4.11 -7.09
N LEU A 78 -8.58 -3.64 -5.86
CA LEU A 78 -9.78 -3.91 -5.07
C LEU A 78 -10.87 -2.91 -5.46
N ILE A 79 -12.00 -3.42 -5.92
CA ILE A 79 -13.17 -2.61 -6.30
C ILE A 79 -14.25 -2.76 -5.23
N ILE A 80 -14.65 -1.64 -4.64
CA ILE A 80 -15.80 -1.56 -3.73
C ILE A 80 -16.96 -0.94 -4.50
N LEU A 81 -17.90 -1.77 -4.94
CA LEU A 81 -19.15 -1.30 -5.55
C LEU A 81 -20.12 -0.91 -4.43
N HIS A 82 -20.72 0.28 -4.50
CA HIS A 82 -21.69 0.74 -3.52
C HIS A 82 -22.94 1.37 -4.15
N TYR A 83 -24.08 1.22 -3.49
CA TYR A 83 -25.35 1.78 -3.93
C TYR A 83 -26.35 1.92 -2.76
N VAL A 84 -27.31 2.83 -2.89
CA VAL A 84 -28.37 3.01 -1.86
C VAL A 84 -29.46 1.95 -2.01
N ASN A 85 -29.93 1.72 -3.23
CA ASN A 85 -30.85 0.64 -3.59
C ASN A 85 -30.58 0.22 -5.05
N SER A 86 -31.05 -0.96 -5.46
CA SER A 86 -30.75 -1.54 -6.78
C SER A 86 -31.30 -0.75 -7.97
N ARG A 87 -32.24 0.18 -7.73
CA ARG A 87 -32.88 1.03 -8.75
C ARG A 87 -32.41 2.49 -8.68
N SER A 88 -31.46 2.79 -7.81
CA SER A 88 -30.96 4.15 -7.59
C SER A 88 -29.87 4.47 -8.60
N ASN A 89 -29.90 5.69 -9.13
CA ASN A 89 -28.79 6.24 -9.91
C ASN A 89 -27.59 6.62 -9.02
N ASP A 90 -27.77 6.65 -7.68
CA ASP A 90 -26.70 6.83 -6.70
C ASP A 90 -25.96 5.50 -6.45
N ARG A 91 -25.24 5.08 -7.49
CA ARG A 91 -24.31 3.95 -7.51
C ARG A 91 -22.91 4.46 -7.88
N GLY A 92 -21.89 3.86 -7.30
CA GLY A 92 -20.50 4.23 -7.54
C GLY A 92 -19.55 3.09 -7.21
N PHE A 93 -18.29 3.27 -7.58
CA PHE A 93 -17.22 2.33 -7.28
C PHE A 93 -16.05 3.10 -6.67
N ILE A 94 -15.35 2.45 -5.73
CA ILE A 94 -14.11 2.92 -5.16
C ILE A 94 -13.03 1.92 -5.54
N GLU A 95 -11.96 2.40 -6.14
CA GLU A 95 -10.80 1.60 -6.51
C GLU A 95 -9.70 1.78 -5.46
N LEU A 96 -9.23 0.67 -4.92
CA LEU A 96 -8.09 0.62 -4.03
C LEU A 96 -6.97 -0.17 -4.70
N TYR A 97 -5.94 0.58 -5.08
CA TYR A 97 -4.74 0.05 -5.69
C TYR A 97 -3.85 -0.57 -4.63
N GLU A 98 -3.16 -1.62 -5.05
CA GLU A 98 -2.17 -2.27 -4.21
C GLU A 98 -1.05 -1.32 -3.78
N LEU A 99 -0.48 -1.57 -2.60
CA LEU A 99 0.71 -0.83 -2.16
C LEU A 99 1.85 -0.97 -3.18
N PRO A 100 2.54 0.14 -3.53
CA PRO A 100 3.66 0.10 -4.43
C PRO A 100 4.75 -0.90 -4.00
N PRO A 101 5.49 -1.52 -4.94
CA PRO A 101 6.50 -2.55 -4.63
C PRO A 101 7.53 -2.11 -3.58
N TYR A 102 8.02 -0.88 -3.66
CA TYR A 102 8.99 -0.34 -2.71
C TYR A 102 8.43 -0.26 -1.27
N GLN A 103 7.11 -0.18 -1.10
CA GLN A 103 6.47 -0.23 0.22
C GLN A 103 6.38 -1.67 0.71
N LYS A 104 6.00 -2.62 -0.15
CA LYS A 104 5.95 -4.05 0.22
C LYS A 104 7.30 -4.59 0.68
N GLU A 105 8.39 -4.22 0.00
CA GLU A 105 9.75 -4.60 0.38
C GLU A 105 10.14 -4.10 1.80
N LEU A 106 9.53 -3.02 2.27
CA LEU A 106 9.78 -2.49 3.61
C LEU A 106 8.94 -3.17 4.69
N LEU A 107 7.93 -3.94 4.27
CA LEU A 107 7.01 -4.67 5.15
C LEU A 107 7.44 -6.13 5.37
N THR A 108 8.45 -6.63 4.65
CA THR A 108 8.92 -8.02 4.78
C THR A 108 9.42 -8.36 6.18
N ASP A 109 9.88 -7.36 6.94
CA ASP A 109 10.38 -7.52 8.31
C ASP A 109 9.29 -7.27 9.38
N LEU A 110 8.05 -7.00 8.97
CA LEU A 110 6.94 -6.66 9.86
C LEU A 110 5.88 -7.77 9.90
N PRO A 111 5.20 -7.96 11.05
CA PRO A 111 4.12 -8.93 11.14
C PRO A 111 2.95 -8.50 10.25
N VAL A 112 2.56 -9.37 9.32
CA VAL A 112 1.39 -9.19 8.45
C VAL A 112 0.17 -9.79 9.13
N ILE A 113 -0.95 -9.05 9.17
CA ILE A 113 -2.24 -9.56 9.64
C ILE A 113 -3.02 -10.05 8.43
N GLU A 114 -3.27 -11.36 8.38
CA GLU A 114 -4.13 -12.01 7.39
C GLU A 114 -5.58 -11.92 7.88
N ILE A 115 -6.48 -11.43 7.02
CA ILE A 115 -7.91 -11.38 7.30
C ILE A 115 -8.61 -12.29 6.30
N GLU A 116 -9.10 -13.43 6.78
CA GLU A 116 -10.00 -14.30 6.03
C GLU A 116 -11.37 -13.62 5.93
N THR A 117 -11.88 -13.46 4.71
CA THR A 117 -13.22 -12.90 4.42
C THR A 117 -14.17 -13.95 3.90
#